data_AF-A0A356W2Y4-F1
#
_entry.id   AF-A0A356W2Y4-F1
#
_cell.length_a   1.000
_cell.length_b   1.000
_cell.length_c   1.000
_cell.angle_alpha   90.00
_cell.angle_beta   90.00
_cell.angle_gamma   90.00
#
_symmetry.space_group_name_H-M   'P 1'
#
loop_
_entity.id
_entity.type
_entity.pdbx_description
1 polymer ?
#
loop_
_entity_poly.entity_id
_entity_poly.type
_entity_poly.pdbx_seq_one_letter_code
_entity_poly.pdbx_strand_id
1 'polypeptide(L)'
;MSPPFRTVFAIYDDMTHLDFTGPHQVLCRLPKSETLVASRDGGAVVAEGNLVIGRTQALSTIDRCDLLCVPGGVTATQWTLDDAFIKQVRRLGLQAT
;
A
#
# COMPACT_ATOMS: atom_id res chain seq x y z
N MET A 1 -18.42 -16.16 10.74
CA MET A 1 -17.85 -16.04 9.38
C MET A 1 -16.42 -15.56 9.53
N SER A 2 -15.46 -16.16 8.83
CA SER A 2 -14.06 -15.69 8.86
C SER A 2 -13.95 -14.28 8.25
N PRO A 3 -13.02 -13.44 8.73
CA PRO A 3 -12.77 -12.13 8.12
C PRO A 3 -12.36 -12.28 6.64
N PRO A 4 -12.63 -11.27 5.79
CA PRO A 4 -12.17 -11.29 4.39
C PRO A 4 -10.65 -11.23 4.32
N PHE A 5 -10.08 -11.82 3.26
CA PHE A 5 -8.65 -11.73 2.97
C PHE A 5 -8.29 -10.29 2.61
N ARG A 6 -7.42 -9.65 3.38
CA ARG A 6 -7.11 -8.23 3.25
C ARG A 6 -5.76 -8.00 2.59
N THR A 7 -5.79 -7.42 1.40
CA THR A 7 -4.60 -6.89 0.72
C THR A 7 -4.43 -5.42 1.04
N VAL A 8 -3.21 -4.99 1.39
CA VAL A 8 -2.85 -3.59 1.58
C VAL A 8 -1.77 -3.21 0.58
N PHE A 9 -2.03 -2.18 -0.21
CA PHE A 9 -1.03 -1.50 -1.02
C PHE A 9 -0.49 -0.30 -0.24
N ALA A 10 0.77 -0.37 0.19
CA ALA A 10 1.48 0.74 0.83
C ALA A 10 2.18 1.58 -0.25
N ILE A 11 1.48 2.59 -0.76
CA ILE A 11 1.91 3.47 -1.83
C ILE A 11 2.54 4.75 -1.30
N TYR A 12 3.34 5.40 -2.12
CA TYR A 12 4.14 6.56 -1.75
C TYR A 12 4.44 7.46 -2.94
N ASP A 13 4.87 8.70 -2.68
CA ASP A 13 5.09 9.68 -3.75
C ASP A 13 6.25 9.26 -4.68
N ASP A 14 6.08 9.55 -5.97
CA ASP A 14 6.98 9.22 -7.06
C ASP A 14 7.24 7.71 -7.25
N MET A 15 6.38 6.84 -6.71
CA MET A 15 6.41 5.41 -7.05
C MET A 15 6.10 5.18 -8.53
N THR A 16 6.58 4.07 -9.09
CA THR A 16 6.17 3.64 -10.43
C THR A 16 4.75 3.10 -10.36
N HIS A 17 3.79 3.86 -10.87
CA HIS A 17 2.36 3.56 -10.66
C HIS A 17 1.91 2.20 -11.22
N LEU A 18 2.59 1.66 -12.25
CA LEU A 18 2.25 0.37 -12.84
C LEU A 18 2.49 -0.81 -11.89
N ASP A 19 3.51 -0.72 -11.03
CA ASP A 19 3.81 -1.72 -10.00
C ASP A 19 2.69 -1.82 -8.96
N PHE A 20 1.92 -0.73 -8.79
CA PHE A 20 0.70 -0.69 -7.99
C PHE A 20 -0.53 -1.14 -8.80
N THR A 21 -0.83 -0.46 -9.91
CA THR A 21 -2.12 -0.61 -10.60
C THR A 21 -2.28 -1.98 -11.26
N GLY A 22 -1.18 -2.60 -11.70
CA GLY A 22 -1.18 -3.95 -12.27
C GLY A 22 -1.69 -5.00 -11.27
N PRO A 23 -0.97 -5.26 -10.17
CA PRO A 23 -1.42 -6.19 -9.13
C PRO A 23 -2.76 -5.79 -8.52
N HIS A 24 -3.01 -4.49 -8.30
CA HIS A 24 -4.28 -4.01 -7.75
C HIS A 24 -5.48 -4.48 -8.57
N GLN A 25 -5.42 -4.36 -9.90
CA GLN A 25 -6.52 -4.74 -10.80
C GLN A 25 -6.90 -6.23 -10.72
N VAL A 26 -5.92 -7.08 -10.40
CA VAL A 26 -6.13 -8.52 -10.23
C VAL A 26 -6.65 -8.80 -8.82
N LEU A 27 -5.97 -8.29 -7.79
CA LEU A 27 -6.23 -8.62 -6.39
C LEU A 27 -7.55 -8.04 -5.86
N CYS A 28 -8.00 -6.90 -6.37
CA CYS A 28 -9.28 -6.30 -5.97
C CYS A 28 -10.52 -7.10 -6.43
N ARG A 29 -10.33 -8.10 -7.29
CA ARG A 29 -11.40 -8.97 -7.82
C ARG A 29 -11.48 -10.33 -7.13
N LEU A 30 -10.60 -10.60 -6.16
CA LEU A 30 -10.61 -11.87 -5.46
C LEU A 30 -11.92 -12.04 -4.66
N PRO A 31 -12.51 -13.25 -4.64
CA PRO A 31 -13.72 -13.50 -3.87
C PRO A 31 -13.40 -13.44 -2.37
N LYS A 32 -14.30 -12.85 -1.58
CA LYS A 32 -14.17 -12.74 -0.12
C LYS A 32 -12.87 -12.02 0.31
N SER A 33 -12.40 -11.07 -0.49
CA SER A 33 -11.26 -10.21 -0.16
C SER A 33 -11.66 -8.76 0.03
N GLU A 34 -10.75 -8.00 0.64
CA GLU A 34 -10.77 -6.54 0.75
C GLU A 34 -9.42 -6.02 0.27
N THR A 35 -9.42 -4.97 -0.55
CA THR A 35 -8.19 -4.30 -0.98
C THR A 35 -8.18 -2.87 -0.46
N LEU A 36 -7.14 -2.52 0.30
CA LEU A 36 -6.92 -1.19 0.84
C LEU A 36 -5.73 -0.54 0.13
N VAL A 37 -5.87 0.75 -0.17
CA VAL A 37 -4.77 1.59 -0.67
C VAL A 37 -4.41 2.58 0.42
N ALA A 38 -3.15 2.57 0.82
CA ALA A 38 -2.68 3.29 2.00
C ALA A 38 -1.35 4.00 1.72
N SER A 39 -1.10 5.10 2.41
CA SER A 39 0.16 5.85 2.37
C SER A 39 0.59 6.22 3.79
N ARG A 40 1.77 6.82 3.96
CA ARG A 40 2.31 7.20 5.28
C ARG A 40 1.28 7.95 6.13
N ASP A 41 0.69 9.00 5.54
CA ASP A 41 -0.22 9.93 6.23
C ASP A 41 -1.68 9.84 5.73
N GLY A 42 -1.95 8.99 4.73
CA GLY A 42 -3.22 8.96 4.01
C GLY A 42 -3.35 10.12 3.04
N GLY A 43 -4.55 10.32 2.49
CA GLY A 43 -4.82 11.42 1.57
C GLY A 43 -4.37 11.14 0.13
N ALA A 44 -3.91 12.17 -0.57
CA ALA A 44 -3.48 12.06 -1.96
C ALA A 44 -2.00 11.67 -2.04
N VAL A 45 -1.67 10.79 -2.99
CA VAL A 45 -0.31 10.42 -3.35
C VAL A 45 -0.08 10.77 -4.81
N VAL A 46 1.04 11.43 -5.10
CA VAL A 46 1.43 11.80 -6.46
C VAL A 46 2.46 10.78 -6.94
N ALA A 47 2.06 9.89 -7.85
CA ALA A 47 2.95 8.90 -8.44
C ALA A 47 3.73 9.48 -9.65
N GLU A 48 4.70 8.71 -10.12
CA GLU A 48 5.46 9.01 -11.34
C GLU A 48 4.53 9.43 -12.49
N GLY A 49 4.90 10.50 -13.22
CA GLY A 49 4.09 11.02 -14.32
C GLY A 49 2.91 11.90 -13.87
N ASN A 50 2.90 12.38 -12.62
CA ASN A 50 1.88 13.25 -12.02
C ASN A 50 0.49 12.59 -11.88
N LEU A 51 0.43 11.26 -11.90
CA LEU A 51 -0.82 10.55 -11.62
C LEU A 51 -1.16 10.68 -10.13
N VAL A 52 -2.34 11.21 -9.84
CA VAL A 52 -2.80 11.37 -8.45
C VAL A 52 -3.68 10.19 -8.04
N ILE A 53 -3.22 9.44 -7.03
CA ILE A 53 -4.04 8.45 -6.32
C ILE A 53 -4.62 9.13 -5.08
N GLY A 54 -5.90 9.47 -5.14
CA GLY A 54 -6.60 10.14 -4.05
C GLY A 54 -7.10 9.19 -2.96
N ARG A 55 -7.39 9.76 -1.78
CA ARG A 55 -8.14 9.13 -0.68
C ARG A 55 -7.53 7.84 -0.14
N THR A 56 -6.20 7.75 -0.11
CA THR A 56 -5.49 6.67 0.58
C THR A 56 -5.73 6.73 2.08
N GLN A 57 -5.74 5.57 2.74
CA GLN A 57 -5.78 5.50 4.20
C GLN A 57 -4.39 5.72 4.79
N ALA A 58 -4.30 6.27 6.00
CA ALA A 58 -3.02 6.31 6.70
C ALA A 58 -2.62 4.89 7.11
N LEU A 59 -1.38 4.49 6.85
CA LEU A 59 -0.88 3.15 7.20
C LEU A 59 -1.01 2.87 8.70
N SER A 60 -0.93 3.90 9.54
CA SER A 60 -1.10 3.80 10.99
C SER A 60 -2.53 3.41 11.43
N THR A 61 -3.55 3.60 10.59
CA THR A 61 -4.94 3.26 10.94
C THR A 61 -5.32 1.82 10.56
N ILE A 62 -4.44 1.11 9.86
CA ILE A 62 -4.67 -0.27 9.43
C ILE A 62 -4.14 -1.23 10.51
N ASP A 63 -5.05 -2.03 11.08
CA ASP A 63 -4.76 -2.97 12.16
C ASP A 63 -3.97 -4.20 11.67
N ARG A 64 -4.36 -4.76 10.51
CA ARG A 64 -3.79 -5.99 9.94
C ARG A 64 -3.90 -6.02 8.42
N CYS A 65 -3.13 -6.90 7.80
CA CYS A 65 -3.29 -7.36 6.42
C CYS A 65 -2.85 -8.81 6.31
N ASP A 66 -3.34 -9.52 5.30
CA ASP A 66 -2.90 -10.87 4.94
C ASP A 66 -1.87 -10.81 3.81
N LEU A 67 -1.94 -9.79 2.95
CA LEU A 67 -0.93 -9.47 1.93
C LEU A 67 -0.56 -7.99 1.99
N LEU A 68 0.73 -7.69 2.09
CA LEU A 68 1.29 -6.35 1.96
C LEU A 68 2.02 -6.22 0.63
N CYS A 69 1.59 -5.28 -0.20
CA CYS A 69 2.26 -4.93 -1.45
C CYS A 69 2.90 -3.55 -1.30
N VAL A 70 4.21 -3.47 -1.53
CA VAL A 70 4.97 -2.21 -1.58
C VAL A 70 5.48 -2.05 -3.02
N PRO A 71 4.93 -1.12 -3.80
CA PRO A 71 5.37 -0.89 -5.18
C PRO A 71 6.83 -0.46 -5.25
N GLY A 72 7.46 -0.67 -6.41
CA GLY A 72 8.77 -0.13 -6.72
C GLY A 72 8.70 1.32 -7.21
N GLY A 73 9.85 1.80 -7.67
CA GLY A 73 10.03 3.14 -8.20
C GLY A 73 11.44 3.65 -7.97
N VAL A 74 11.83 4.68 -8.72
CA VAL A 74 13.16 5.28 -8.59
C VAL A 74 13.40 5.90 -7.20
N THR A 75 12.33 6.29 -6.50
CA THR A 75 12.38 6.87 -5.14
C THR A 75 12.26 5.82 -4.03
N ALA A 76 12.14 4.52 -4.35
CA ALA A 76 11.94 3.47 -3.35
C ALA A 76 13.01 3.50 -2.24
N THR A 77 14.28 3.69 -2.60
CA THR A 77 15.39 3.79 -1.64
C THR A 77 15.28 5.01 -0.73
N GLN A 78 14.74 6.13 -1.19
CA GLN A 78 14.46 7.29 -0.34
C GLN A 78 13.39 6.95 0.69
N TRP A 79 12.32 6.28 0.27
CA TRP A 79 11.25 5.85 1.15
C TRP A 79 11.66 4.76 2.15
N THR A 80 12.71 3.98 1.85
CA THR A 80 13.30 3.08 2.86
C THR A 80 14.01 3.79 4.01
N LEU A 81 14.31 5.07 3.86
CA LEU A 81 14.89 5.91 4.92
C LEU A 81 13.83 6.69 5.71
N ASP A 82 12.55 6.60 5.31
CA ASP A 82 11.45 7.21 6.06
C ASP A 82 11.03 6.30 7.22
N ASP A 83 11.41 6.69 8.43
CA ASP A 83 11.14 5.92 9.65
C ASP A 83 9.64 5.68 9.88
N ALA A 84 8.78 6.65 9.57
CA ALA A 84 7.35 6.55 9.82
C ALA A 84 6.68 5.56 8.85
N PHE A 85 7.05 5.60 7.57
CA PHE A 85 6.61 4.65 6.55
C PHE A 85 7.12 3.25 6.85
N ILE A 86 8.44 3.08 7.04
CA ILE A 86 9.04 1.77 7.29
C ILE A 86 8.58 1.15 8.60
N LYS A 87 8.32 1.94 9.65
CA LYS A 87 7.71 1.43 10.88
C LYS A 87 6.38 0.72 10.61
N GLN A 88 5.52 1.27 9.75
CA GLN A 88 4.24 0.65 9.44
C GLN A 88 4.38 -0.54 8.48
N VAL A 89 5.24 -0.42 7.45
CA VAL A 89 5.54 -1.54 6.54
C VAL A 89 6.07 -2.74 7.33
N ARG A 90 7.00 -2.51 8.26
CA ARG A 90 7.53 -3.56 9.14
C ARG A 90 6.44 -4.15 10.04
N ARG A 91 5.63 -3.31 10.69
CA ARG A 91 4.55 -3.76 11.57
C ARG A 91 3.57 -4.68 10.84
N LEU A 92 3.08 -4.24 9.68
CA LEU A 92 2.13 -5.00 8.86
C LEU A 92 2.77 -6.24 8.22
N GLY A 93 3.98 -6.12 7.69
CA GLY A 93 4.70 -7.22 7.04
C GLY A 93 5.06 -8.36 7.99
N LEU A 94 5.35 -8.08 9.26
CA LEU A 94 5.58 -9.11 10.28
C LEU A 94 4.31 -9.83 10.73
N GLN A 95 3.13 -9.29 10.41
CA GLN A 95 1.83 -9.81 10.83
C GLN A 95 1.02 -10.39 9.67
N ALA A 96 1.52 -10.30 8.44
CA ALA A 96 0.89 -10.88 7.27
C ALA A 96 0.84 -12.41 7.35
N THR A 97 -0.28 -13.01 6.95
CA THR A 97 -0.59 -14.45 7.11
C THR A 97 -0.92 -15.13 5.81
#